data_AF-A0A2V2V6C2-F1
#
_entry.id   AF-A0A2V2V6C2-F1
#
_cell.length_a   1.000
_cell.length_b   1.000
_cell.length_c   1.000
_cell.angle_alpha   90.00
_cell.angle_beta   90.00
_cell.angle_gamma   90.00
#
_symmetry.space_group_name_H-M   'P 1'
#
loop_
_entity.id
_entity.type
_entity.pdbx_description
1 polymer ?
#
loop_
_entity_poly.entity_id
_entity_poly.type
_entity_poly.pdbx_seq_one_letter_code
_entity_poly.pdbx_strand_id
1 'polypeptide(L)'
;MPCPCRLFDQRLHFDNDIFRILLSGLPQGVRLTVVFDCCHSGSMLDLPYTFVGSRSLSRSVAGHMQRIRKGNDCAGDVLMISGCADEQTSADVSNAATFGTCTSGAGGAATQCLAYTILKVSNMSYQDMLIATRDMLRRKGFTQVPQLSASKPINLQQKFSLMTTFEVDPAVAT
;
A
#
# COMPACT_ATOMS: atom_id res chain seq x y z
N MET A 1 21.12 -21.39 1.70
CA MET A 1 21.10 -20.64 2.97
C MET A 1 19.67 -20.18 3.23
N PRO A 2 19.04 -20.56 4.35
CA PRO A 2 17.74 -20.04 4.72
C PRO A 2 17.87 -18.60 5.19
N CYS A 3 16.83 -17.80 4.96
CA CYS A 3 16.72 -16.46 5.53
C CYS A 3 16.90 -16.51 7.05
N PRO A 4 17.66 -15.59 7.68
CA PRO A 4 17.91 -15.59 9.13
C PRO A 4 16.65 -15.36 9.99
N CYS A 5 15.50 -15.06 9.37
CA CYS A 5 14.30 -14.59 10.06
C CYS A 5 13.38 -15.72 10.57
N ARG A 6 13.80 -16.98 10.53
CA ARG A 6 13.09 -18.06 11.26
C ARG A 6 13.45 -18.04 12.74
N LEU A 7 13.15 -16.93 13.42
CA LEU A 7 12.87 -16.96 14.86
C LEU A 7 11.39 -16.60 15.01
N PHE A 8 10.67 -17.46 15.72
CA PHE A 8 9.25 -17.41 16.05
C PHE A 8 8.28 -17.98 15.01
N ASP A 9 8.19 -19.31 15.07
CA ASP A 9 6.93 -20.05 14.98
C ASP A 9 5.99 -19.63 16.14
N GLN A 10 5.57 -18.37 16.11
CA GLN A 10 4.39 -17.89 16.80
C GLN A 10 3.57 -17.18 15.72
N ARG A 11 2.42 -17.76 15.37
CA ARG A 11 1.30 -17.02 14.77
C ARG A 11 0.91 -15.91 15.76
N LEU A 12 1.69 -14.85 15.80
CA LEU A 12 1.35 -13.70 16.61
C LEU A 12 0.20 -13.01 15.92
N HIS A 13 -0.79 -12.68 16.73
CA HIS A 13 -1.83 -11.71 16.43
C HIS A 13 -1.23 -10.28 16.34
N PHE A 14 -0.08 -10.12 15.66
CA PHE A 14 0.70 -8.87 15.55
C PHE A 14 -0.11 -7.75 14.87
N ASP A 15 -1.01 -8.07 13.94
CA ASP A 15 -1.81 -7.07 13.21
C ASP A 15 -2.65 -6.19 14.16
N ASN A 16 -3.35 -6.83 15.11
CA ASN A 16 -4.20 -6.13 16.08
C ASN A 16 -3.37 -5.34 17.12
N ASP A 17 -2.21 -5.87 17.51
CA ASP A 17 -1.33 -5.23 18.49
C ASP A 17 -0.58 -4.04 17.89
N ILE A 18 -0.11 -4.15 16.64
CA ILE A 18 0.50 -3.05 15.89
C ILE A 18 -0.51 -1.92 15.69
N PHE A 19 -1.74 -2.26 15.29
CA PHE A 19 -2.82 -1.28 15.19
C PHE A 19 -3.04 -0.53 16.51
N ARG A 20 -3.19 -1.27 17.61
CA ARG A 20 -3.44 -0.65 18.92
C ARG A 20 -2.26 0.20 19.38
N ILE A 21 -1.02 -0.27 19.24
CA ILE A 21 0.15 0.44 19.75
C ILE A 21 0.47 1.66 18.89
N LEU A 22 0.40 1.55 17.56
CA LEU A 22 0.81 2.62 16.65
C LEU A 22 -0.32 3.56 16.25
N LEU A 23 -1.56 3.08 16.11
CA LEU A 23 -2.64 3.88 15.52
C LEU A 23 -3.63 4.41 16.56
N SER A 24 -3.97 3.65 17.61
CA SER A 24 -4.96 4.10 18.60
C SER A 24 -4.50 5.34 19.40
N GLY A 25 -3.19 5.55 19.51
CA GLY A 25 -2.60 6.68 20.23
C GLY A 25 -2.38 7.93 19.37
N LEU A 26 -2.67 7.92 18.06
CA LEU A 26 -2.38 9.06 17.19
C LEU A 26 -3.42 10.17 17.36
N PRO A 27 -3.01 11.38 17.83
CA PRO A 27 -3.94 12.49 17.93
C PRO A 27 -4.35 13.01 16.55
N GLN A 28 -5.48 13.71 16.51
CA GLN A 28 -5.97 14.33 15.28
C GLN A 28 -4.93 15.28 14.68
N GLY A 29 -4.73 15.20 13.37
CA GLY A 29 -3.76 16.03 12.64
C GLY A 29 -2.36 15.43 12.54
N VAL A 30 -2.07 14.32 13.23
CA VAL A 30 -0.83 13.57 13.00
C VAL A 30 -0.95 12.72 11.75
N ARG A 31 0.07 12.81 10.89
CA ARG A 31 0.19 12.04 9.67
C ARG A 31 1.16 10.87 9.86
N LEU A 32 0.69 9.66 9.60
CA LEU A 32 1.51 8.45 9.54
C LEU A 32 1.38 7.82 8.14
N THR A 33 2.51 7.56 7.49
CA THR A 33 2.56 6.78 6.25
C THR A 33 3.37 5.52 6.50
N VAL A 34 2.75 4.36 6.31
CA VAL A 34 3.34 3.04 6.52
C VAL A 34 3.44 2.33 5.18
N VAL A 35 4.59 1.73 4.90
CA VAL A 35 4.80 0.91 3.71
C VAL A 35 5.05 -0.52 4.15
N PHE A 36 4.18 -1.43 3.72
CA PHE A 36 4.28 -2.85 4.03
C PHE A 36 4.57 -3.67 2.77
N ASP A 37 5.60 -4.50 2.85
CA ASP A 37 6.13 -5.28 1.74
C ASP A 37 5.91 -6.78 1.95
N CYS A 38 4.65 -7.21 2.02
CA CYS A 38 4.33 -8.61 2.27
C CYS A 38 3.05 -9.02 1.53
N CYS A 39 3.13 -10.12 0.78
CA CYS A 39 2.07 -10.60 -0.11
C CYS A 39 0.82 -11.17 0.60
N HIS A 40 0.74 -11.11 1.94
CA HIS A 40 -0.33 -11.72 2.74
C HIS A 40 -0.92 -10.76 3.79
N SER A 41 -0.76 -9.45 3.59
CA SER A 41 -0.85 -8.44 4.64
C SER A 41 -2.08 -7.54 4.57
N GLY A 42 -3.07 -7.89 3.75
CA GLY A 42 -4.25 -7.05 3.48
C GLY A 42 -5.07 -6.65 4.72
N SER A 43 -4.82 -7.27 5.87
CA SER A 43 -5.45 -6.99 7.17
C SER A 43 -4.55 -6.30 8.21
N MET A 44 -3.28 -6.02 7.92
CA MET A 44 -2.28 -5.69 8.97
C MET A 44 -2.58 -4.46 9.83
N LEU A 45 -3.25 -3.45 9.28
CA LEU A 45 -3.57 -2.21 10.01
C LEU A 45 -5.07 -1.97 10.16
N ASP A 46 -5.92 -2.97 9.87
CA ASP A 46 -7.36 -2.91 10.17
C ASP A 46 -8.07 -1.61 9.71
N LEU A 47 -7.54 -0.99 8.64
CA LEU A 47 -7.95 0.32 8.16
C LEU A 47 -9.31 0.25 7.45
N PRO A 48 -10.23 1.20 7.69
CA PRO A 48 -11.59 1.13 7.19
C PRO A 48 -11.72 1.38 5.68
N TYR A 49 -10.77 2.08 5.05
CA TYR A 49 -10.81 2.41 3.63
C TYR A 49 -9.67 1.74 2.87
N THR A 50 -9.98 1.22 1.68
CA THR A 50 -8.99 0.61 0.78
C THR A 50 -9.20 1.08 -0.66
N PHE A 51 -8.12 1.09 -1.44
CA PHE A 51 -8.16 1.35 -2.87
C PHE A 51 -7.08 0.53 -3.57
N VAL A 52 -7.50 -0.27 -4.54
CA VAL A 52 -6.61 -1.15 -5.30
C VAL A 52 -6.37 -0.53 -6.67
N GLY A 53 -5.10 -0.36 -7.04
CA GLY A 53 -4.67 0.09 -8.37
C GLY A 53 -4.85 -0.99 -9.44
N SER A 54 -6.06 -1.49 -9.61
CA SER A 54 -6.36 -2.60 -10.53
C SER A 54 -6.16 -2.21 -12.00
N ARG A 55 -6.20 -3.19 -12.90
CA ARG A 55 -5.98 -2.99 -14.35
C ARG A 55 -7.06 -2.09 -14.99
N SER A 56 -8.26 -2.08 -14.43
CA SER A 56 -9.37 -1.23 -14.87
C SER A 56 -9.17 0.25 -14.54
N LEU A 57 -8.23 0.59 -13.63
CA LEU A 57 -7.97 1.96 -13.26
C LEU A 57 -7.29 2.71 -14.40
N SER A 58 -7.95 3.76 -14.87
CA SER A 58 -7.47 4.68 -15.91
C SER A 58 -7.34 6.09 -15.33
N ARG A 59 -6.41 6.89 -15.87
CA ARG A 59 -6.21 8.30 -15.49
C ARG A 59 -7.46 9.16 -15.75
N SER A 60 -8.32 8.72 -16.67
CA SER A 60 -9.52 9.45 -17.09
C SER A 60 -10.72 9.24 -16.16
N VAL A 61 -10.69 8.26 -15.24
CA VAL A 61 -11.80 7.95 -14.34
C VAL A 61 -11.35 8.20 -12.91
N ALA A 62 -12.03 9.06 -12.17
CA ALA A 62 -11.71 9.28 -10.76
C ALA A 62 -12.00 8.00 -9.96
N GLY A 63 -10.96 7.43 -9.37
CA GLY A 63 -11.10 6.35 -8.41
C GLY A 63 -11.61 6.87 -7.07
N HIS A 64 -12.44 6.08 -6.40
CA HIS A 64 -12.89 6.35 -5.04
C HIS A 64 -12.43 5.21 -4.13
N MET A 65 -12.02 5.54 -2.90
CA MET A 65 -11.73 4.50 -1.91
C MET A 65 -13.01 3.73 -1.56
N GLN A 66 -12.88 2.45 -1.27
CA GLN A 66 -13.97 1.60 -0.82
C GLN A 66 -13.86 1.38 0.67
N ARG A 67 -14.99 1.49 1.38
CA ARG A 67 -15.06 1.23 2.81
C ARG A 67 -15.23 -0.27 3.05
N ILE A 68 -14.22 -0.90 3.66
CA ILE A 68 -14.19 -2.34 3.95
C ILE A 68 -14.62 -2.67 5.38
N ARG A 69 -14.60 -1.71 6.31
CA ARG A 69 -14.93 -1.95 7.72
C ARG A 69 -15.83 -0.86 8.30
N LYS A 70 -16.70 -1.27 9.23
CA LYS A 70 -17.54 -0.36 10.04
C LYS A 70 -16.80 0.00 11.34
N GLY A 71 -16.37 1.25 11.46
CA GLY A 71 -15.65 1.78 12.62
C GLY A 71 -14.34 2.45 12.21
N ASN A 72 -13.91 3.48 12.95
CA ASN A 72 -12.58 4.07 12.80
C ASN A 72 -12.07 4.47 14.19
N ASP A 73 -11.14 3.68 14.71
CA ASP A 73 -10.57 3.88 16.04
C ASP A 73 -9.33 4.79 16.02
N CYS A 74 -9.02 5.39 14.87
CA CYS A 74 -7.88 6.30 14.68
C CYS A 74 -8.36 7.72 14.31
N ALA A 75 -8.09 8.70 15.17
CA ALA A 75 -8.35 10.12 14.89
C ALA A 75 -7.32 10.72 13.91
N GLY A 76 -6.10 10.17 13.92
CA GLY A 76 -5.00 10.55 13.04
C GLY A 76 -5.20 10.16 11.57
N ASP A 77 -4.37 10.75 10.73
CA ASP A 77 -4.30 10.52 9.29
C ASP A 77 -3.29 9.42 9.00
N VAL A 78 -3.79 8.20 8.77
CA VAL A 78 -2.96 7.02 8.50
C VAL A 78 -3.12 6.61 7.04
N LEU A 79 -2.02 6.49 6.32
CA LEU A 79 -1.94 5.84 5.01
C LEU A 79 -1.06 4.60 5.12
N MET A 80 -1.57 3.48 4.66
CA MET A 80 -0.82 2.27 4.41
C MET A 80 -0.68 2.07 2.90
N ILE A 81 0.53 1.78 2.44
CA ILE A 81 0.78 1.38 1.07
C ILE A 81 1.33 -0.04 1.08
N SER A 82 0.77 -0.89 0.24
CA SER A 82 1.17 -2.29 0.13
C SER A 82 1.12 -2.77 -1.32
N GLY A 83 1.81 -3.87 -1.61
CA GLY A 83 1.69 -4.60 -2.86
C GLY A 83 0.86 -5.86 -2.65
N CYS A 84 -0.30 -5.97 -3.30
CA CYS A 84 -1.08 -7.20 -3.32
C CYS A 84 -0.74 -7.99 -4.59
N ALA A 85 -0.73 -9.32 -4.52
CA ALA A 85 -0.68 -10.16 -5.72
C ALA A 85 -2.11 -10.36 -6.23
N ASP A 86 -2.37 -10.09 -7.51
CA ASP A 86 -3.60 -10.60 -8.14
C ASP A 86 -3.51 -12.14 -8.17
N GLU A 87 -4.61 -12.86 -7.92
CA GLU A 87 -4.71 -14.34 -7.77
C GLU A 87 -4.25 -15.17 -8.99
N GLN A 88 -3.60 -14.60 -9.99
CA GLN A 88 -3.03 -15.34 -11.11
C GLN A 88 -1.54 -15.66 -10.88
N THR A 89 -1.35 -16.72 -10.10
CA THR A 89 -0.43 -17.87 -10.21
C THR A 89 1.04 -17.68 -10.64
N SER A 90 1.88 -18.42 -9.90
CA SER A 90 3.22 -18.89 -10.21
C SER A 90 3.48 -19.18 -11.70
N ALA A 91 4.32 -18.36 -12.31
CA ALA A 91 5.21 -18.79 -13.39
C ALA A 91 6.35 -17.77 -13.45
N ASP A 92 7.54 -18.22 -13.05
CA ASP A 92 8.84 -17.75 -13.52
C ASP A 92 9.11 -16.23 -13.43
N VAL A 93 9.51 -15.76 -12.23
CA VAL A 93 10.41 -14.59 -12.15
C VAL A 93 11.85 -15.08 -12.22
N SER A 94 12.22 -15.72 -13.33
CA SER A 94 13.62 -15.97 -13.69
C SER A 94 14.19 -14.69 -14.29
N ASN A 95 14.62 -13.76 -13.41
CA ASN A 95 15.66 -12.73 -13.62
C ASN A 95 15.54 -11.53 -12.66
N ALA A 96 15.28 -11.77 -11.37
CA ALA A 96 15.45 -10.74 -10.33
C ALA A 96 16.93 -10.46 -9.99
N ALA A 97 17.84 -10.56 -10.98
CA ALA A 97 19.27 -10.33 -10.80
C ALA A 97 19.70 -8.86 -11.04
N THR A 98 18.81 -8.01 -11.55
CA THR A 98 19.16 -6.61 -11.92
C THR A 98 18.70 -5.59 -10.89
N PHE A 99 18.73 -5.93 -9.60
CA PHE A 99 18.64 -4.92 -8.54
C PHE A 99 19.26 -5.39 -7.22
N GLY A 100 20.56 -5.70 -7.22
CA GLY A 100 21.49 -5.47 -6.09
C GLY A 100 21.20 -6.04 -4.69
N THR A 101 20.13 -6.78 -4.45
CA THR A 101 19.80 -7.39 -3.16
C THR A 101 19.32 -8.81 -3.40
N CYS A 102 20.10 -9.76 -2.92
CA CYS A 102 19.86 -11.18 -3.02
C CYS A 102 18.51 -11.55 -2.41
N THR A 103 17.54 -12.00 -3.22
CA THR A 103 16.72 -13.20 -2.98
C THR A 103 15.71 -13.36 -4.10
N SER A 104 15.67 -14.53 -4.74
CA SER A 104 14.60 -14.93 -5.63
C SER A 104 13.27 -14.96 -4.86
N GLY A 105 12.51 -13.89 -4.93
CA GLY A 105 11.20 -13.77 -4.29
C GLY A 105 10.51 -12.50 -4.75
N ALA A 106 9.20 -12.54 -4.95
CA ALA A 106 8.39 -11.38 -5.29
C ALA A 106 8.30 -10.31 -4.16
N GLY A 107 9.01 -10.50 -3.04
CA GLY A 107 9.09 -9.51 -1.96
C GLY A 107 9.99 -8.35 -2.38
N GLY A 108 9.51 -7.12 -2.25
CA GLY A 108 10.30 -5.91 -2.52
C GLY A 108 10.00 -5.24 -3.84
N ALA A 109 9.46 -5.93 -4.83
CA ALA A 109 9.26 -5.34 -6.16
C ALA A 109 8.25 -4.17 -6.13
N ALA A 110 7.11 -4.38 -5.46
CA ALA A 110 6.09 -3.34 -5.26
C ALA A 110 6.65 -2.13 -4.50
N THR A 111 7.32 -2.39 -3.37
CA THR A 111 7.91 -1.34 -2.52
C THR A 111 9.00 -0.56 -3.24
N GLN A 112 9.86 -1.24 -3.99
CA GLN A 112 10.93 -0.59 -4.73
C GLN A 112 10.40 0.24 -5.89
N CYS A 113 9.38 -0.26 -6.62
CA CYS A 113 8.73 0.51 -7.69
C CYS A 113 8.00 1.73 -7.11
N LEU A 114 7.32 1.57 -5.98
CA LEU A 114 6.63 2.64 -5.29
C LEU A 114 7.62 3.72 -4.81
N ALA A 115 8.68 3.31 -4.09
CA ALA A 115 9.71 4.21 -3.61
C ALA A 115 10.37 4.96 -4.77
N TYR A 116 10.65 4.26 -5.88
CA TYR A 116 11.14 4.91 -7.09
C TYR A 116 10.15 5.93 -7.64
N THR A 117 8.86 5.61 -7.76
CA THR A 117 7.83 6.56 -8.23
C THR A 117 7.76 7.79 -7.33
N ILE A 118 7.78 7.61 -6.00
CA ILE A 118 7.77 8.70 -5.01
C ILE A 118 9.01 9.59 -5.15
N LEU A 119 10.19 8.99 -5.30
CA LEU A 119 11.46 9.72 -5.35
C LEU A 119 11.71 10.41 -6.70
N LYS A 120 11.31 9.79 -7.82
CA LYS A 120 11.56 10.31 -9.16
C LYS A 120 10.49 11.26 -9.67
N VAL A 121 9.25 11.09 -9.24
CA VAL A 121 8.12 11.78 -9.86
C VAL A 121 7.37 12.58 -8.82
N SER A 122 7.85 13.80 -8.60
CA SER A 122 7.17 14.78 -7.77
C SER A 122 5.93 15.34 -8.51
N ASN A 123 4.90 15.73 -7.75
CA ASN A 123 3.62 16.31 -8.24
C ASN A 123 2.59 15.38 -8.92
N MET A 124 2.52 14.10 -8.57
CA MET A 124 1.41 13.23 -8.99
C MET A 124 0.28 13.17 -7.94
N SER A 125 -0.95 12.90 -8.40
CA SER A 125 -2.06 12.53 -7.51
C SER A 125 -1.86 11.12 -6.95
N TYR A 126 -2.55 10.77 -5.86
CA TYR A 126 -2.52 9.40 -5.32
C TYR A 126 -2.90 8.37 -6.38
N GLN A 127 -3.91 8.67 -7.20
CA GLN A 127 -4.34 7.82 -8.30
C GLN A 127 -3.24 7.65 -9.37
N ASP A 128 -2.67 8.75 -9.84
CA ASP A 128 -1.63 8.71 -10.88
C ASP A 128 -0.38 7.98 -10.39
N MET A 129 -0.02 8.17 -9.12
CA MET A 129 1.10 7.49 -8.47
C MET A 129 0.91 5.97 -8.45
N LEU A 130 -0.30 5.49 -8.17
CA LEU A 130 -0.62 4.06 -8.25
C LEU A 130 -0.58 3.53 -9.68
N ILE A 131 -1.15 4.27 -10.63
CA ILE A 131 -1.13 3.89 -12.06
C ILE A 131 0.32 3.78 -12.55
N ALA A 132 1.16 4.78 -12.25
CA ALA A 132 2.57 4.79 -12.63
C ALA A 132 3.35 3.62 -12.00
N THR A 133 3.10 3.36 -10.72
CA THR A 133 3.75 2.24 -9.99
C THR A 133 3.32 0.89 -10.57
N ARG A 134 2.02 0.70 -10.85
CA ARG A 134 1.48 -0.49 -11.51
C ARG A 134 2.09 -0.69 -12.90
N ASP A 135 2.19 0.38 -13.69
CA ASP A 135 2.73 0.30 -15.04
C ASP A 135 4.22 -0.06 -15.03
N MET A 136 4.99 0.43 -14.04
CA MET A 136 6.36 -0.01 -13.81
C MET A 136 6.47 -1.48 -13.42
N LEU A 137 5.62 -1.95 -12.51
CA LEU A 137 5.58 -3.36 -12.10
C LEU A 137 5.30 -4.28 -13.30
N ARG A 138 4.32 -3.92 -14.14
CA ARG A 138 3.99 -4.66 -15.36
C ARG A 138 5.13 -4.67 -16.37
N ARG A 139 5.80 -3.54 -16.59
CA ARG A 139 6.97 -3.46 -17.49
C ARG A 139 8.11 -4.36 -17.03
N LYS A 140 8.24 -4.59 -15.72
CA LYS A 140 9.22 -5.49 -15.12
C LYS A 140 8.74 -6.95 -15.04
N GLY A 141 7.53 -7.27 -15.48
CA GLY A 141 6.98 -8.63 -15.48
C GLY A 141 6.35 -9.06 -14.14
N PHE A 142 6.13 -8.15 -13.20
CA PHE A 142 5.45 -8.46 -11.95
C PHE A 142 3.93 -8.39 -12.12
N THR A 143 3.21 -9.33 -11.50
CA THR A 143 1.73 -9.37 -11.44
C THR A 143 1.16 -8.64 -10.24
N GLN A 144 2.01 -8.11 -9.36
CA GLN A 144 1.60 -7.34 -8.19
C GLN A 144 0.92 -6.04 -8.59
N VAL A 145 -0.10 -5.67 -7.82
CA VAL A 145 -0.83 -4.40 -7.94
C VAL A 145 -0.64 -3.59 -6.66
N PRO A 146 -0.36 -2.28 -6.75
CA PRO A 146 -0.24 -1.45 -5.58
C PRO A 146 -1.62 -1.18 -4.98
N GLN A 147 -1.71 -1.23 -3.66
CA GLN A 147 -2.91 -1.02 -2.87
C GLN A 147 -2.65 0.06 -1.81
N LEU A 148 -3.62 0.95 -1.63
CA LEU A 148 -3.66 1.94 -0.56
C LEU A 148 -4.73 1.55 0.44
N SER A 149 -4.44 1.72 1.72
CA SER A 149 -5.44 1.65 2.78
C SER A 149 -5.30 2.86 3.68
N ALA A 150 -6.41 3.37 4.21
CA ALA A 150 -6.40 4.63 4.96
C ALA A 150 -7.42 4.65 6.10
N SER A 151 -7.15 5.48 7.11
CA SER A 151 -8.08 5.73 8.22
C SER A 151 -9.33 6.51 7.80
N LYS A 152 -9.21 7.33 6.74
CA LYS A 152 -10.28 8.20 6.21
C LYS A 152 -10.40 7.99 4.69
N PRO A 153 -11.55 8.31 4.07
CA PRO A 153 -11.66 8.23 2.62
C PRO A 153 -10.87 9.38 2.01
N ILE A 154 -9.71 9.08 1.42
CA ILE A 154 -8.83 10.09 0.83
C ILE A 154 -9.33 10.44 -0.57
N ASN A 155 -9.34 11.72 -0.90
CA ASN A 155 -9.50 12.19 -2.28
C ASN A 155 -8.29 11.76 -3.11
N LEU A 156 -8.46 10.78 -3.99
CA LEU A 156 -7.36 10.22 -4.78
C LEU A 156 -6.81 11.18 -5.85
N GLN A 157 -7.52 12.28 -6.13
CA GLN A 157 -7.05 13.36 -7.00
C GLN A 157 -6.14 14.34 -6.25
N GLN A 158 -6.14 14.33 -4.92
CA GLN A 158 -5.21 15.12 -4.12
C GLN A 158 -3.77 14.73 -4.48
N LYS A 159 -2.88 15.73 -4.50
CA LYS A 159 -1.45 15.50 -4.70
C LYS A 159 -0.90 14.60 -3.59
N PHE A 160 -0.13 13.59 -3.97
CA PHE A 160 0.56 12.72 -3.03
C PHE A 160 1.56 13.55 -2.21
N SER A 161 1.48 13.42 -0.89
CA SER A 161 2.41 14.04 0.05
C SER A 161 2.58 13.14 1.26
N LEU A 162 3.81 13.03 1.74
CA LEU A 162 4.13 12.31 2.98
C LEU A 162 3.83 13.15 4.23
N MET A 163 3.75 14.47 4.08
CA MET A 163 3.71 15.42 5.20
C MET A 163 2.34 16.10 5.36
N THR A 164 1.53 16.12 4.32
CA THR A 164 0.24 16.85 4.31
C THR A 164 -0.89 15.96 4.82
N THR A 165 -1.88 16.56 5.47
CA THR A 165 -3.12 15.89 5.89
C THR A 165 -3.98 15.49 4.68
N PHE A 166 -4.88 14.53 4.87
CA PHE A 166 -5.76 14.08 3.80
C PHE A 166 -6.91 15.05 3.57
N GLU A 167 -7.22 15.28 2.29
CA GLU A 167 -8.53 15.79 1.90
C GLU A 167 -9.51 14.61 1.86
N VAL A 168 -10.61 14.77 2.58
CA VAL A 168 -11.63 13.72 2.68
C VAL A 168 -12.49 13.75 1.41
N ASP A 169 -12.69 12.59 0.80
CA ASP A 169 -13.57 12.42 -0.35
C ASP A 169 -15.04 12.47 0.11
N PRO A 170 -15.82 13.52 -0.25
CA PRO A 170 -17.20 13.65 0.17
C PRO A 170 -18.12 12.57 -0.44
N ALA A 171 -17.71 11.91 -1.53
CA ALA A 171 -18.50 10.85 -2.16
C ALA A 171 -18.54 9.56 -1.33
N VAL A 172 -17.58 9.38 -0.41
CA VAL A 172 -17.41 8.15 0.40
C VAL A 172 -17.56 8.43 1.90
N ALA A 173 -17.62 9.71 2.31
CA ALA A 173 -17.69 10.11 3.72
C ALA A 173 -19.07 9.94 4.39
N THR A 174 -20.03 9.30 3.72
CA THR A 174 -21.43 9.10 4.18
C THR A 174 -21.65 7.85 5.01
#